data_AF-A0A535DXF5-F1
#
_entry.id   AF-A0A535DXF5-F1
#
_cell.length_a   1.000
_cell.length_b   1.000
_cell.length_c   1.000
_cell.angle_alpha   90.00
_cell.angle_beta   90.00
_cell.angle_gamma   90.00
#
_symmetry.space_group_name_H-M   'P 1'
#
loop_
_entity.id
_entity.type
_entity.pdbx_description
1 polymer ?
#
loop_
_entity_poly.entity_id
_entity_poly.type
_entity_poly.pdbx_seq_one_letter_code
_entity_poly.pdbx_strand_id
1 'polypeptide(L)'
;MEVSVERTIEKPFASLQTALANGPVGWLPGPPRDDRATAELDVRLGRSRIARRVVVRTGELTDWPGHGRCRLPVAWQAAEHPERYPRLVGTLELTRTAPRRTKLTLRARYRPPAGPVGEAADRAVVHVAAVASVRAFVRRIAGVLERSAMSGELAAGPPFAHGGE
;
A
#
# COMPACT_ATOMS: atom_id res chain seq x y z
N MET A 1 8.18 -16.34 -2.66
CA MET A 1 8.59 -15.39 -3.72
C MET A 1 8.71 -14.01 -3.11
N GLU A 2 9.74 -13.25 -3.44
CA GLU A 2 9.92 -11.88 -2.97
C GLU A 2 9.53 -10.89 -4.09
N VAL A 3 8.89 -9.79 -3.72
CA VAL A 3 8.49 -8.72 -4.62
C VAL A 3 8.83 -7.38 -3.97
N SER A 4 9.46 -6.51 -4.76
CA SER A 4 9.72 -5.13 -4.37
C SER A 4 9.08 -4.20 -5.40
N VAL A 5 8.23 -3.28 -4.93
CA VAL A 5 7.62 -2.25 -5.78
C VAL A 5 7.88 -0.89 -5.17
N GLU A 6 8.28 0.04 -6.01
CA GLU A 6 8.61 1.41 -5.62
C GLU A 6 7.75 2.39 -6.40
N ARG A 7 7.25 3.43 -5.72
CA ARG A 7 6.53 4.57 -6.27
C ARG A 7 7.07 5.87 -5.66
N THR A 8 7.17 6.90 -6.48
CA THR A 8 7.50 8.25 -6.02
C THR A 8 6.22 9.04 -5.84
N ILE A 9 6.15 9.85 -4.78
CA ILE A 9 5.04 10.74 -4.45
C ILE A 9 5.61 12.15 -4.29
N GLU A 10 5.04 13.13 -5.00
CA GLU A 10 5.47 14.53 -4.98
C GLU A 10 4.86 15.27 -3.75
N LYS A 11 5.05 14.67 -2.57
CA LYS A 11 4.61 15.23 -1.28
C LYS A 11 5.72 15.15 -0.23
N PRO A 12 5.74 16.08 0.74
CA PRO A 12 6.68 16.04 1.87
C PRO A 12 6.53 14.75 2.68
N PHE A 13 7.64 14.26 3.22
CA PHE A 13 7.66 13.04 4.03
C PHE A 13 6.77 13.16 5.27
N ALA A 14 6.78 14.31 5.95
CA ALA A 14 5.99 14.53 7.16
C ALA A 14 4.48 14.36 6.90
N SER A 15 3.95 14.98 5.84
CA SER A 15 2.53 14.88 5.48
C SER A 15 2.11 13.42 5.21
N LEU A 16 2.98 12.64 4.54
CA LEU A 16 2.72 11.23 4.25
C LEU A 16 2.88 10.35 5.50
N GLN A 17 3.84 10.65 6.38
CA GLN A 17 4.02 9.94 7.66
C GLN A 17 2.79 10.13 8.55
N THR A 18 2.28 11.37 8.67
CA THR A 18 1.06 11.66 9.42
C THR A 18 -0.13 10.92 8.84
N ALA A 19 -0.31 10.94 7.51
CA ALA A 19 -1.38 10.20 6.85
C ALA A 19 -1.29 8.68 7.12
N LEU A 20 -0.09 8.12 7.16
CA LEU A 20 0.13 6.71 7.46
C LEU A 20 -0.15 6.38 8.94
N ALA A 21 0.25 7.27 9.85
CA ALA A 21 0.05 7.16 11.30
C ALA A 21 -1.43 7.26 11.71
N ASN A 22 -2.27 7.97 10.94
CA ASN A 22 -3.72 8.04 11.13
C ASN A 22 -4.45 6.70 10.90
N GLY A 23 -3.71 5.66 10.51
CA GLY A 23 -4.19 4.29 10.50
C GLY A 23 -4.73 3.82 9.14
N PRO A 24 -4.85 2.50 8.97
CA PRO A 24 -5.08 1.85 7.68
C PRO A 24 -6.39 2.25 6.99
N VAL A 25 -7.43 2.60 7.74
CA VAL A 25 -8.73 3.03 7.16
C VAL A 25 -8.60 4.33 6.36
N GLY A 26 -7.66 5.22 6.73
CA GLY A 26 -7.48 6.51 6.06
C GLY A 26 -6.71 6.46 4.75
N TRP A 27 -5.99 5.36 4.46
CA TRP A 27 -5.17 5.24 3.25
C TRP A 27 -5.38 3.95 2.47
N LEU A 28 -6.12 2.97 3.00
CA LEU A 28 -6.52 1.80 2.25
C LEU A 28 -7.76 2.06 1.41
N PRO A 29 -7.77 1.56 0.17
CA PRO A 29 -8.90 1.77 -0.70
C PRO A 29 -9.96 0.68 -0.53
N GLY A 30 -10.96 0.95 0.30
CA GLY A 30 -12.14 0.08 0.43
C GLY A 30 -12.90 0.37 1.73
N PRO A 31 -14.22 0.09 1.78
CA PRO A 31 -14.96 0.21 3.02
C PRO A 31 -14.40 -0.79 4.05
N PRO A 32 -14.24 -0.39 5.33
CA PRO A 32 -13.89 -1.35 6.37
C PRO A 32 -14.99 -2.41 6.49
N ARG A 33 -14.61 -3.62 6.90
CA ARG A 33 -15.54 -4.72 7.16
C ARG A 33 -15.21 -5.33 8.51
N ASP A 34 -16.20 -5.42 9.40
CA ASP A 34 -16.04 -6.00 10.74
C ASP A 34 -14.83 -5.37 11.47
N ASP A 35 -14.72 -4.03 11.43
CA ASP A 35 -13.61 -3.22 11.96
C ASP A 35 -12.22 -3.51 11.35
N ARG A 36 -12.16 -4.28 10.26
CA ARG A 36 -10.92 -4.58 9.54
C ARG A 36 -10.81 -3.74 8.29
N ALA A 37 -9.63 -3.19 8.06
CA ALA A 37 -9.37 -2.45 6.83
C ALA A 37 -9.32 -3.42 5.64
N THR A 38 -10.04 -3.08 4.57
CA THR A 38 -10.09 -3.90 3.35
C THR A 38 -9.52 -3.14 2.17
N ALA A 39 -9.06 -3.88 1.17
CA ALA A 39 -8.68 -3.31 -0.12
C ALA A 39 -9.23 -4.17 -1.25
N GLU A 40 -9.66 -3.53 -2.32
CA GLU A 40 -10.00 -4.22 -3.56
C GLU A 40 -8.76 -4.32 -4.45
N LEU A 41 -8.36 -5.55 -4.75
CA LEU A 41 -7.34 -5.87 -5.73
C LEU A 41 -8.02 -6.14 -7.05
N ASP A 42 -7.80 -5.26 -8.01
CA ASP A 42 -8.26 -5.43 -9.37
C ASP A 42 -7.06 -5.50 -10.30
N VAL A 43 -6.84 -6.66 -10.93
CA VAL A 43 -5.77 -6.84 -11.91
C VAL A 43 -6.29 -7.47 -13.19
N ARG A 44 -5.80 -6.95 -14.31
CA ARG A 44 -5.97 -7.58 -15.62
C ARG A 44 -4.70 -8.39 -15.96
N LEU A 45 -4.90 -9.63 -16.38
CA LEU A 45 -3.87 -10.56 -16.83
C LEU A 45 -4.27 -11.10 -18.21
N GLY A 46 -3.66 -10.55 -19.27
CA GLY A 46 -4.12 -10.79 -20.63
C GLY A 46 -5.59 -10.39 -20.79
N ARG A 47 -6.45 -11.36 -21.12
CA ARG A 47 -7.91 -11.16 -21.25
C ARG A 47 -8.68 -11.37 -19.94
N SER A 48 -8.05 -11.92 -18.91
CA SER A 48 -8.71 -12.27 -17.64
C SER A 48 -8.60 -11.14 -16.62
N ARG A 49 -9.69 -10.84 -15.92
CA ARG A 49 -9.72 -9.87 -14.81
C ARG A 49 -9.87 -10.62 -13.48
N ILE A 50 -8.96 -10.38 -12.56
CA ILE A 50 -9.02 -10.90 -11.19
C ILE A 50 -9.35 -9.72 -10.29
N ALA A 51 -10.60 -9.64 -9.87
CA ALA A 51 -11.07 -8.71 -8.85
C ALA A 51 -11.27 -9.49 -7.55
N ARG A 52 -10.57 -9.10 -6.49
CA ARG A 52 -10.66 -9.77 -5.18
C ARG A 52 -10.57 -8.77 -4.05
N ARG A 53 -11.40 -8.95 -3.03
CA ARG A 53 -11.29 -8.20 -1.79
C ARG A 53 -10.29 -8.89 -0.86
N VAL A 54 -9.37 -8.10 -0.30
CA VAL A 54 -8.41 -8.56 0.71
C VAL A 54 -8.63 -7.83 2.02
N VAL A 55 -8.45 -8.56 3.12
CA VAL A 55 -8.32 -7.99 4.45
C VAL A 55 -6.86 -7.62 4.63
N VAL A 56 -6.59 -6.36 4.98
CA VAL A 56 -5.25 -5.86 5.23
C VAL A 56 -5.07 -5.69 6.73
N ARG A 57 -3.94 -6.18 7.23
CA ARG A 57 -3.49 -6.02 8.60
C ARG A 57 -2.20 -5.21 8.59
N THR A 58 -2.12 -4.24 9.48
CA THR A 58 -0.93 -3.42 9.67
C THR A 58 -0.36 -3.68 11.05
N GLY A 59 0.96 -3.68 11.15
CA GLY A 59 1.66 -3.63 12.43
C GLY A 59 1.76 -2.20 12.95
N GLU A 60 2.66 -2.01 13.90
CA GLU A 60 3.02 -0.70 14.41
C GLU A 60 3.90 0.07 13.43
N LEU A 61 3.69 1.38 13.33
CA LEU A 61 4.54 2.26 12.54
C LEU A 61 5.86 2.48 13.29
N THR A 62 6.97 2.04 12.71
CA THR A 62 8.31 2.33 13.23
C THR A 62 8.90 3.50 12.45
N ASP A 63 9.18 4.62 13.10
CA ASP A 63 9.88 5.75 12.50
C ASP A 63 11.32 5.85 13.00
N TRP A 64 12.17 6.47 12.17
CA TRP A 64 13.54 6.82 12.52
C TRP A 64 13.65 8.35 12.49
N PRO A 65 13.49 9.03 13.64
CA PRO A 65 13.52 10.48 13.69
C PRO A 65 14.85 11.01 13.16
N GLY A 66 14.78 12.10 12.38
CA GLY A 66 15.95 12.71 11.73
C GLY A 66 16.39 12.06 10.41
N HIS A 67 16.07 10.78 10.16
CA HIS A 67 16.46 10.07 8.93
C HIS A 67 15.46 10.22 7.78
N GLY A 68 14.26 10.77 8.05
CA GLY A 68 13.22 10.91 7.03
C GLY A 68 12.74 9.56 6.50
N ARG A 69 12.63 8.56 7.37
CA ARG A 69 12.21 7.19 7.03
C ARG A 69 11.26 6.66 8.07
N CYS A 70 10.22 5.96 7.62
CA CYS A 70 9.38 5.14 8.47
C CYS A 70 8.99 3.84 7.77
N ARG A 71 8.66 2.82 8.56
CA ARG A 71 8.27 1.48 8.11
C ARG A 71 6.99 1.06 8.79
N LEU A 72 6.10 0.44 8.02
CA LEU A 72 4.87 -0.15 8.49
C LEU A 72 4.81 -1.62 8.04
N PRO A 73 4.81 -2.59 8.95
CA PRO A 73 4.53 -3.98 8.61
C PRO A 73 3.13 -4.08 8.00
N VAL A 74 3.01 -4.76 6.87
CA VAL A 74 1.73 -4.96 6.19
C VAL A 74 1.57 -6.43 5.81
N ALA A 75 0.39 -6.96 6.05
CA ALA A 75 0.01 -8.27 5.56
C ALA A 75 -1.39 -8.19 4.96
N TRP A 76 -1.63 -8.97 3.92
CA TRP A 76 -2.99 -9.15 3.43
C TRP A 76 -3.34 -10.61 3.23
N GLN A 77 -4.63 -10.89 3.20
CA GLN A 77 -5.18 -12.18 2.80
C GLN A 77 -6.53 -11.98 2.13
N ALA A 78 -6.91 -12.88 1.21
CA ALA A 78 -8.23 -12.84 0.60
C ALA A 78 -9.32 -12.88 1.68
N ALA A 79 -10.33 -12.02 1.54
CA ALA A 79 -11.48 -12.00 2.44
C ALA A 79 -12.33 -13.27 2.30
N GLU A 80 -12.34 -13.85 1.10
CA GLU A 80 -13.10 -15.04 0.76
C GLU A 80 -12.15 -16.16 0.32
N HIS A 81 -12.32 -17.34 0.91
CA HIS A 81 -11.54 -18.55 0.62
C HIS A 81 -10.02 -18.37 0.79
N PRO A 82 -9.55 -17.87 1.95
CA PRO A 82 -8.13 -17.57 2.18
C PRO A 82 -7.16 -18.73 1.91
N GLU A 83 -7.64 -19.97 1.94
CA GLU A 83 -6.92 -21.20 1.61
C GLU A 83 -6.61 -21.37 0.12
N ARG A 84 -7.47 -20.82 -0.75
CA ARG A 84 -7.35 -20.90 -2.22
C ARG A 84 -6.57 -19.74 -2.81
N TYR A 85 -6.25 -18.74 -1.99
CA TYR A 85 -5.61 -17.52 -2.43
C TYR A 85 -4.30 -17.26 -1.71
N PRO A 86 -3.34 -16.68 -2.41
CA PRO A 86 -2.02 -16.40 -1.86
C PRO A 86 -2.06 -15.28 -0.81
N ARG A 87 -1.17 -15.41 0.17
CA ARG A 87 -0.97 -14.43 1.24
C ARG A 87 0.26 -13.57 0.94
N LEU A 88 0.18 -12.28 1.25
CA LEU A 88 1.32 -11.37 1.22
C LEU A 88 1.66 -10.93 2.64
N VAL A 89 2.94 -10.95 2.96
CA VAL A 89 3.49 -10.37 4.19
C VAL A 89 4.71 -9.55 3.81
N GLY A 90 4.76 -8.30 4.24
CA GLY A 90 5.82 -7.40 3.86
C GLY A 90 5.90 -6.16 4.73
N THR A 91 6.66 -5.19 4.25
CA THR A 91 6.89 -3.91 4.90
C THR A 91 6.71 -2.82 3.88
N LEU A 92 5.81 -1.88 4.19
CA LEU A 92 5.70 -0.60 3.53
C LEU A 92 6.74 0.34 4.14
N GLU A 93 7.45 1.08 3.30
CA GLU A 93 8.51 1.99 3.72
C GLU A 93 8.35 3.33 3.00
N LEU A 94 8.34 4.40 3.77
CA LEU A 94 8.49 5.76 3.25
C LEU A 94 9.92 6.23 3.47
N THR A 95 10.50 6.88 2.48
CA THR A 95 11.84 7.49 2.56
C THR A 95 11.83 8.85 1.88
N ARG A 96 12.24 9.88 2.61
CA ARG A 96 12.43 11.24 2.08
C ARG A 96 13.57 11.21 1.08
N THR A 97 13.28 11.62 -0.16
CA THR A 97 14.29 11.72 -1.23
C THR A 97 14.62 13.17 -1.58
N ALA A 98 13.67 14.10 -1.39
CA ALA A 98 13.85 15.54 -1.48
C ALA A 98 12.83 16.24 -0.57
N PRO A 99 12.92 17.56 -0.34
CA PRO A 99 11.99 18.29 0.54
C PRO A 99 10.50 18.08 0.22
N ARG A 100 10.15 17.98 -1.07
CA ARG A 100 8.78 17.71 -1.56
C ARG A 100 8.64 16.39 -2.30
N ARG A 101 9.57 15.45 -2.10
CA ARG A 101 9.55 14.15 -2.80
C ARG A 101 9.84 13.01 -1.84
N THR A 102 8.90 12.07 -1.78
CA THR A 102 9.00 10.89 -0.92
C THR A 102 8.86 9.63 -1.76
N LYS A 103 9.71 8.65 -1.47
CA LYS A 103 9.68 7.33 -2.09
C LYS A 103 8.89 6.38 -1.19
N LEU A 104 7.86 5.76 -1.75
CA LEU A 104 7.11 4.66 -1.17
C LEU A 104 7.62 3.35 -1.73
N THR A 105 8.09 2.46 -0.86
CA THR A 105 8.60 1.14 -1.23
C THR A 105 7.81 0.06 -0.49
N LEU A 106 7.33 -0.95 -1.20
CA LEU A 106 6.75 -2.16 -0.60
C LEU A 106 7.69 -3.32 -0.88
N ARG A 107 8.29 -3.88 0.17
CA ARG A 107 9.04 -5.13 0.12
C ARG A 107 8.19 -6.22 0.73
N ALA A 108 7.83 -7.24 -0.04
CA ALA A 108 6.94 -8.25 0.44
C ALA A 108 7.30 -9.64 -0.05
N ARG A 109 6.92 -10.63 0.75
CA ARG A 109 6.99 -12.04 0.41
C ARG A 109 5.59 -12.54 0.16
N TYR A 110 5.44 -13.15 -1.00
CA TYR A 110 4.24 -13.82 -1.45
C TYR A 110 4.37 -15.31 -1.20
N ARG A 111 3.40 -15.89 -0.48
CA ARG A 111 3.24 -17.33 -0.32
C ARG A 111 2.09 -17.83 -1.20
N PRO A 112 2.34 -18.71 -2.18
CA PRO A 112 1.28 -19.33 -2.98
C PRO A 112 0.36 -20.17 -2.07
N PRO A 113 -0.91 -20.38 -2.47
CA PRO A 113 -1.81 -21.28 -1.76
C PRO A 113 -1.26 -22.72 -1.80
N ALA A 114 -1.39 -23.44 -0.69
CA ALA A 114 -1.11 -24.87 -0.63
C ALA A 114 -2.40 -25.62 -1.00
N GLY A 115 -2.54 -26.01 -2.26
CA GLY A 115 -3.70 -26.76 -2.74
C GLY A 115 -3.52 -27.23 -4.20
N PRO A 116 -4.35 -28.18 -4.67
CA PRO A 116 -4.20 -28.84 -5.98
C PRO A 116 -4.37 -27.92 -7.19
N VAL A 117 -4.64 -26.63 -7.00
CA VAL A 117 -4.64 -25.59 -8.06
C VAL A 117 -3.20 -25.20 -8.46
N GLY A 118 -2.30 -26.18 -8.49
CA GLY A 118 -0.88 -26.03 -8.83
C GLY A 118 -0.46 -26.83 -10.07
N GLU A 119 -1.32 -27.71 -10.60
CA GLU A 119 -0.95 -28.58 -11.73
C GLU A 119 -1.22 -27.99 -13.12
N ALA A 120 -2.04 -26.93 -13.26
CA ALA A 120 -2.39 -26.37 -14.57
C ALA A 120 -2.12 -24.87 -14.76
N ALA A 121 -1.85 -24.11 -13.68
CA ALA A 121 -1.51 -22.70 -13.79
C ALA A 121 0.02 -22.56 -13.79
N ASP A 122 0.58 -22.22 -14.96
CA ASP A 122 2.02 -21.98 -15.10
C ASP A 122 2.48 -21.01 -14.01
N ARG A 123 3.48 -21.41 -13.23
CA ARG A 123 4.01 -20.63 -12.10
C ARG A 123 4.38 -19.20 -12.53
N ALA A 124 4.70 -18.95 -13.80
CA ALA A 124 4.93 -17.63 -14.34
C ALA A 124 3.64 -16.79 -14.45
N VAL A 125 2.49 -17.37 -14.80
CA VAL A 125 1.19 -16.67 -14.83
C VAL A 125 0.80 -16.20 -13.43
N VAL A 126 0.97 -17.06 -12.42
CA VAL A 126 0.75 -16.71 -11.01
C VAL A 126 1.72 -15.64 -10.54
N HIS A 127 3.00 -15.71 -10.96
CA HIS A 127 4.02 -14.71 -10.66
C HIS A 127 3.64 -13.33 -11.22
N VAL A 128 3.26 -13.25 -12.50
CA VAL A 128 2.87 -11.99 -13.15
C VAL A 128 1.62 -11.40 -12.50
N ALA A 129 0.62 -12.23 -12.19
CA ALA A 129 -0.58 -11.79 -11.47
C ALA A 129 -0.24 -11.22 -10.08
N ALA A 130 0.66 -11.88 -9.34
CA ALA A 130 1.11 -11.44 -8.03
C ALA A 130 1.80 -10.07 -8.10
N VAL A 131 2.78 -9.91 -9.00
CA VAL A 131 3.50 -8.64 -9.18
C VAL A 131 2.55 -7.53 -9.63
N ALA A 132 1.63 -7.83 -10.56
CA ALA A 132 0.62 -6.87 -11.01
C ALA A 132 -0.28 -6.42 -9.85
N SER A 133 -0.66 -7.34 -8.96
CA SER A 133 -1.53 -7.07 -7.80
C SER A 133 -0.83 -6.19 -6.78
N VAL A 134 0.41 -6.52 -6.45
CA VAL A 134 1.26 -5.71 -5.55
C VAL A 134 1.45 -4.31 -6.14
N ARG A 135 1.71 -4.21 -7.46
CA ARG A 135 1.91 -2.91 -8.11
C ARG A 135 0.62 -2.09 -8.19
N ALA A 136 -0.52 -2.71 -8.45
CA ALA A 136 -1.82 -2.04 -8.43
C ALA A 136 -2.12 -1.51 -7.02
N PHE A 137 -1.88 -2.32 -6.00
CA PHE A 137 -2.05 -1.92 -4.61
C PHE A 137 -1.17 -0.75 -4.20
N VAL A 138 0.14 -0.82 -4.45
CA VAL A 138 1.08 0.26 -4.08
C VAL A 138 0.73 1.56 -4.80
N ARG A 139 0.33 1.48 -6.08
CA ARG A 139 -0.18 2.64 -6.83
C ARG A 139 -1.42 3.24 -6.19
N ARG A 140 -2.35 2.40 -5.73
CA ARG A 140 -3.59 2.85 -5.11
C ARG A 140 -3.34 3.47 -3.73
N ILE A 141 -2.49 2.87 -2.90
CA ILE A 141 -2.03 3.48 -1.64
C ILE A 141 -1.37 4.83 -1.89
N ALA A 142 -0.43 4.91 -2.84
CA ALA A 142 0.26 6.15 -3.16
C ALA A 142 -0.74 7.26 -3.54
N GLY A 143 -1.72 6.95 -4.38
CA GLY A 143 -2.75 7.91 -4.75
C GLY A 143 -3.66 8.34 -3.60
N VAL A 144 -4.01 7.45 -2.66
CA VAL A 144 -4.79 7.83 -1.48
C VAL A 144 -3.96 8.70 -0.54
N LEU A 145 -2.71 8.30 -0.25
CA LEU A 145 -1.80 9.07 0.61
C LEU A 145 -1.56 10.48 0.06
N GLU A 146 -1.40 10.63 -1.25
CA GLU A 146 -1.24 11.93 -1.89
C GLU A 146 -2.45 12.84 -1.67
N ARG A 147 -3.66 12.30 -1.79
CA ARG A 147 -4.92 13.03 -1.52
C ARG A 147 -5.08 13.37 -0.04
N SER A 148 -4.81 12.42 0.86
CA SER A 148 -4.91 12.65 2.30
C SER A 148 -3.90 13.70 2.77
N ALA A 149 -2.67 13.68 2.25
CA ALA A 149 -1.66 14.69 2.53
C ALA A 149 -2.08 16.08 2.01
N MET A 150 -2.69 16.16 0.82
CA MET A 150 -3.22 17.41 0.29
C MET A 150 -4.35 17.98 1.16
N SER A 151 -5.26 17.12 1.64
CA SER A 151 -6.33 17.54 2.55
C SER A 151 -5.78 18.06 3.88
N GLY A 152 -4.74 17.43 4.44
CA GLY A 152 -4.08 17.90 5.65
C GLY A 152 -3.37 19.25 5.45
N GLU A 153 -2.72 19.46 4.31
CA GLU A 153 -2.07 20.73 3.94
C GLU A 153 -3.08 21.87 3.78
N LEU A 154 -4.26 21.61 3.20
CA LEU A 154 -5.33 22.62 3.07
C LEU A 154 -5.96 22.97 4.43
N ALA A 155 -6.16 21.96 5.30
CA ALA A 155 -6.69 22.17 6.64
C ALA A 155 -5.71 22.91 7.57
N ALA A 156 -4.40 22.77 7.34
CA ALA A 156 -3.36 23.51 8.07
C ALA A 156 -3.30 25.01 7.70
N GLY A 157 -4.08 25.46 6.70
CA GLY A 157 -4.02 26.82 6.16
C GLY A 157 -2.76 27.05 5.31
N PRO A 158 -2.78 28.00 4.35
CA PRO A 158 -1.58 28.33 3.60
C PRO A 158 -0.50 28.87 4.56
N PRO A 159 0.76 28.39 4.49
CA PRO A 159 1.86 28.92 5.30
C PRO A 159 2.30 30.34 4.88
N PHE A 160 1.54 31.02 4.03
CA PHE A 160 1.88 32.32 3.45
C PHE A 160 0.71 33.30 3.60
N ALA A 161 0.47 33.75 4.83
CA ALA A 161 -0.32 34.95 5.13
C ALA A 161 0.16 35.58 6.45
N HIS A 162 1.44 35.95 6.49
CA HIS A 162 1.92 36.95 7.44
C HIS A 162 3.04 37.75 6.77
N GLY A 163 2.66 38.87 6.15
CA GLY A 163 3.58 39.79 5.52
C GLY A 163 2.84 40.98 4.91
N GLY A 164 2.83 42.09 5.65
CA GLY A 164 2.45 43.44 5.21
C GLY A 164 0.94 43.71 5.26
N GLU A 165 0.43 44.75 5.90
CA GLU A 165 1.00 45.96 6.52
C GLU A 165 0.10 46.42 7.68
#